data_AF-A0A812UL99-F1
#
_entry.id   AF-A0A812UL99-F1
#
_cell.length_a   1.000
_cell.length_b   1.000
_cell.length_c   1.000
_cell.angle_alpha   90.00
_cell.angle_beta   90.00
_cell.angle_gamma   90.00
#
_symmetry.space_group_name_H-M   'P 1'
#
loop_
_entity.id
_entity.type
_entity.pdbx_description
1 polymer ?
#
loop_
_entity_poly.entity_id
_entity_poly.type
_entity_poly.pdbx_seq_one_letter_code
_entity_poly.pdbx_strand_id
1 'polypeptide(L)'
;MRPQKRQRLETGLSLAQVIRSFGSPERPSQEGFGAKPEEEPHTKEEVEEEEEDVGAEEVVKEEPEPKEESVDAQEDLAEPKEESLEEELAWKEEDDEEKQEEEEEEEEGIYSQSTAAGTSTSASQSLSQASWQPLSQDLEATAHGLELADAAGMQEPRGGFADLSPEEKEILLTVSESLTKEIGMKAFYTFDVRTCREDLKKLVHTFFSRYRQTESEDRYFDTEAIYQNNQRRFASTLTTPSFYQRSFRGHPMLLRSMAETSACRTFLEDTDAREVSRWLPPPSRVLRREILAKFNKDWKEAMIQRGIRPKLVQQEAIQALSEKLRSLGCRLALWDGNA
;
A
#
# COMPACT_ATOMS: atom_id res chain seq x y z
N MET A 1 -33.79 30.00 41.99
CA MET A 1 -33.54 30.24 40.54
C MET A 1 -34.71 29.66 39.75
N ARG A 2 -35.40 30.46 38.92
CA ARG A 2 -36.56 30.00 38.13
C ARG A 2 -36.10 29.57 36.72
N PRO A 3 -36.63 28.47 36.17
CA PRO A 3 -36.26 28.01 34.83
C PRO A 3 -36.84 28.95 33.75
N GLN A 4 -36.00 29.38 32.81
CA GLN A 4 -36.41 30.15 31.64
C GLN A 4 -37.19 29.25 30.67
N LYS A 5 -38.44 29.63 30.38
CA LYS A 5 -39.27 29.04 29.33
C LYS A 5 -38.65 29.39 27.97
N ARG A 6 -38.28 28.36 27.18
CA ARG A 6 -37.89 28.51 25.78
C ARG A 6 -39.12 28.90 24.95
N GLN A 7 -39.09 30.08 24.34
CA GLN A 7 -40.06 30.49 23.32
C GLN A 7 -39.84 29.66 22.06
N ARG A 8 -40.86 28.89 21.64
CA ARG A 8 -40.94 28.32 20.30
C ARG A 8 -41.24 29.45 19.32
N LEU A 9 -40.37 29.66 18.35
CA LEU A 9 -40.67 30.51 17.19
C LEU A 9 -41.60 29.72 16.26
N GLU A 10 -42.88 30.06 16.29
CA GLU A 10 -43.87 29.62 15.29
C GLU A 10 -43.60 30.35 13.98
N THR A 11 -42.57 29.93 13.25
CA THR A 11 -42.47 30.26 11.83
C THR A 11 -43.35 29.27 11.09
N GLY A 12 -44.58 29.69 10.78
CA GLY A 12 -45.60 28.90 10.07
C GLY A 12 -45.26 28.59 8.61
N LEU A 13 -44.01 28.28 8.31
CA LEU A 13 -43.55 27.87 6.99
C LEU A 13 -43.39 26.35 7.00
N SER A 14 -44.16 25.69 6.13
CA SER A 14 -44.03 24.25 5.91
C SER A 14 -42.63 23.94 5.40
N LEU A 15 -42.01 22.86 5.88
CA LEU A 15 -40.72 22.34 5.40
C LEU A 15 -40.72 22.17 3.86
N ALA A 16 -41.88 21.88 3.26
CA ALA A 16 -42.04 21.77 1.81
C ALA A 16 -41.90 23.11 1.06
N GLN A 17 -42.18 24.25 1.70
CA GLN A 17 -41.95 25.58 1.13
C GLN A 17 -40.47 25.96 1.17
N VAL A 18 -39.73 25.54 2.20
CA VAL A 18 -38.28 25.79 2.29
C VAL A 18 -37.51 25.03 1.21
N ILE A 19 -37.96 23.84 0.84
CA ILE A 19 -37.30 23.01 -0.19
C ILE A 19 -37.51 23.58 -1.60
N ARG A 20 -38.65 24.24 -1.89
CA ARG A 20 -38.88 24.86 -3.22
C ARG A 20 -38.11 26.18 -3.44
N SER A 21 -37.58 26.79 -2.39
CA SER A 21 -36.82 28.04 -2.48
C SER A 21 -35.38 27.85 -2.99
N PHE A 22 -34.89 26.61 -3.03
CA PHE A 22 -33.59 26.28 -3.63
C PHE A 22 -33.81 25.97 -5.12
N GLY A 23 -33.82 27.04 -5.91
CA GLY A 23 -33.96 26.99 -7.37
C GLY A 23 -32.97 26.02 -8.01
N SER A 24 -33.48 25.24 -8.98
CA SER A 24 -32.65 24.42 -9.85
C SER A 24 -31.68 25.33 -10.61
N PRO A 25 -30.36 25.07 -10.58
CA PRO A 25 -29.43 25.83 -11.40
C PRO A 25 -29.75 25.57 -12.88
N GLU A 26 -30.05 26.64 -13.62
CA GLU A 26 -30.14 26.64 -15.08
C GLU A 26 -28.87 26.02 -15.66
N ARG A 27 -29.05 25.04 -16.56
CA ARG A 27 -27.94 24.51 -17.36
C ARG A 27 -27.42 25.63 -18.26
N PRO A 28 -26.10 25.89 -18.29
CA PRO A 28 -25.55 26.83 -19.27
C PRO A 28 -25.83 26.31 -20.68
N SER A 29 -26.42 27.18 -21.50
CA SER A 29 -26.65 27.01 -22.92
C SER A 29 -25.33 26.71 -23.63
N GLN A 30 -25.23 25.51 -24.19
CA GLN A 30 -24.09 25.07 -24.98
C GLN A 30 -24.28 25.56 -26.42
N GLU A 31 -23.87 26.80 -26.71
CA GLU A 31 -23.75 27.31 -28.06
C GLU A 31 -22.35 27.02 -28.62
N GLY A 32 -22.32 26.26 -29.71
CA GLY A 32 -21.47 26.57 -30.87
C GLY A 32 -20.03 26.09 -30.86
N PHE A 33 -19.79 24.85 -31.28
CA PHE A 33 -18.68 24.57 -32.20
C PHE A 33 -19.13 23.57 -33.27
N GLY A 34 -19.37 24.12 -34.47
CA GLY A 34 -19.55 23.34 -35.67
C GLY A 34 -18.19 22.90 -36.22
N ALA A 35 -18.02 21.60 -36.38
CA ALA A 35 -17.09 21.01 -37.33
C ALA A 35 -17.73 19.74 -37.89
N LYS A 36 -17.72 19.65 -39.21
CA LYS A 36 -18.39 18.68 -40.09
C LYS A 36 -18.19 17.20 -39.69
N PRO A 37 -19.20 16.34 -39.87
CA PRO A 37 -18.96 14.92 -40.16
C PRO A 37 -18.84 14.72 -41.67
N GLU A 38 -17.73 14.14 -42.12
CA GLU A 38 -17.70 13.43 -43.40
C GLU A 38 -18.37 12.08 -43.23
N GLU A 39 -19.23 11.79 -44.20
CA GLU A 39 -19.93 10.54 -44.44
C GLU A 39 -18.92 9.43 -44.75
N GLU A 40 -19.20 8.20 -44.31
CA GLU A 40 -19.47 7.07 -45.22
C GLU A 40 -19.88 5.79 -44.45
N PRO A 41 -20.55 4.82 -45.11
CA PRO A 41 -21.50 3.91 -44.50
C PRO A 41 -21.09 2.42 -44.55
N HIS A 42 -22.00 1.56 -44.04
CA HIS A 42 -22.00 0.08 -44.02
C HIS A 42 -21.23 -0.50 -42.83
N THR A 43 -21.76 -1.45 -42.04
CA THR A 43 -22.62 -2.59 -42.37
C THR A 43 -23.61 -2.88 -41.23
N LYS A 44 -24.81 -3.31 -41.62
CA LYS A 44 -25.79 -3.96 -40.74
C LYS A 44 -25.35 -5.41 -40.57
N GLU A 45 -25.11 -5.86 -39.35
CA GLU A 45 -25.24 -7.28 -39.01
C GLU A 45 -26.34 -7.40 -37.96
N GLU A 46 -27.37 -8.13 -38.36
CA GLU A 46 -28.44 -8.65 -37.54
C GLU A 46 -27.83 -9.64 -36.55
N VAL A 47 -28.02 -9.41 -35.26
CA VAL A 47 -27.78 -10.43 -34.23
C VAL A 47 -29.14 -10.75 -33.64
N GLU A 48 -29.57 -11.99 -33.90
CA GLU A 48 -30.78 -12.62 -33.41
C GLU A 48 -30.79 -12.64 -31.87
N GLU A 49 -31.91 -12.19 -31.31
CA GLU A 49 -32.26 -12.36 -29.91
C GLU A 49 -32.74 -13.81 -29.71
N GLU A 50 -31.91 -14.67 -29.13
CA GLU A 50 -32.36 -15.92 -28.51
C GLU A 50 -32.77 -15.61 -27.06
N GLU A 51 -34.09 -15.50 -26.83
CA GLU A 51 -34.69 -15.56 -25.50
C GLU A 51 -34.66 -17.01 -25.00
N GLU A 52 -33.71 -17.33 -24.12
CA GLU A 52 -33.72 -18.61 -23.39
C GLU A 52 -34.45 -18.46 -22.04
N ASP A 53 -35.61 -19.09 -21.98
CA ASP A 53 -36.55 -19.18 -20.87
C ASP A 53 -35.98 -20.10 -19.78
N VAL A 54 -35.37 -19.53 -18.73
CA VAL A 54 -34.84 -20.31 -17.60
C VAL A 54 -35.92 -20.49 -16.54
N GLY A 55 -36.44 -21.70 -16.50
CA GLY A 55 -37.45 -22.17 -15.56
C GLY A 55 -37.09 -21.94 -14.09
N ALA A 56 -38.10 -21.54 -13.34
CA ALA A 56 -38.08 -21.44 -11.90
C ALA A 56 -38.03 -22.84 -11.26
N GLU A 57 -36.88 -23.21 -10.70
CA GLU A 57 -36.80 -24.33 -9.76
C GLU A 57 -37.01 -23.85 -8.32
N GLU A 58 -37.93 -24.57 -7.68
CA GLU A 58 -38.47 -24.43 -6.35
C GLU A 58 -37.43 -24.81 -5.29
N VAL A 59 -36.90 -23.83 -4.57
CA VAL A 59 -35.98 -24.07 -3.44
C VAL A 59 -36.79 -24.48 -2.21
N VAL A 60 -36.81 -25.78 -1.95
CA VAL A 60 -37.26 -26.40 -0.69
C VAL A 60 -36.34 -25.95 0.45
N LYS A 61 -36.89 -25.21 1.41
CA LYS A 61 -36.26 -24.92 2.70
C LYS A 61 -36.40 -26.14 3.60
N GLU A 62 -35.33 -26.90 3.80
CA GLU A 62 -35.18 -27.77 4.97
C GLU A 62 -34.50 -26.99 6.10
N GLU A 63 -35.16 -26.99 7.25
CA GLU A 63 -34.79 -26.38 8.52
C GLU A 63 -34.04 -27.44 9.35
N PRO A 64 -32.76 -27.27 9.70
CA PRO A 64 -32.08 -28.24 10.54
C PRO A 64 -32.35 -27.96 12.03
N GLU A 65 -32.96 -28.94 12.70
CA GLU A 65 -33.12 -29.02 14.14
C GLU A 65 -31.75 -29.07 14.87
N PRO A 66 -31.61 -28.44 16.05
CA PRO A 66 -30.40 -28.53 16.85
C PRO A 66 -30.34 -29.88 17.59
N LYS A 67 -29.32 -30.69 17.28
CA LYS A 67 -28.94 -31.85 18.10
C LYS A 67 -28.12 -31.35 19.30
N GLU A 68 -28.71 -31.51 20.48
CA GLU A 68 -28.00 -31.49 21.75
C GLU A 68 -27.10 -32.74 21.82
N GLU A 69 -25.79 -32.53 21.81
CA GLU A 69 -24.82 -33.59 22.09
C GLU A 69 -24.11 -33.23 23.41
N SER A 70 -24.52 -33.94 24.46
CA SER A 70 -23.86 -34.00 25.75
C SER A 70 -22.52 -34.72 25.62
N VAL A 71 -21.41 -34.03 25.94
CA VAL A 71 -20.10 -34.67 26.07
C VAL A 71 -19.73 -34.71 27.55
N ASP A 72 -19.81 -35.93 28.08
CA ASP A 72 -19.27 -36.32 29.37
C ASP A 72 -17.74 -36.20 29.39
N ALA A 73 -17.25 -35.86 30.58
CA ALA A 73 -15.85 -35.76 30.94
C ALA A 73 -15.10 -37.09 30.76
N GLN A 74 -13.87 -37.03 30.24
CA GLN A 74 -12.82 -37.90 30.75
C GLN A 74 -11.42 -37.29 30.56
N GLU A 75 -10.66 -37.39 31.64
CA GLU A 75 -9.27 -37.03 31.86
C GLU A 75 -8.33 -37.68 30.83
N ASP A 76 -7.32 -36.92 30.41
CA ASP A 76 -5.93 -37.40 30.32
C ASP A 76 -5.00 -36.19 30.16
N LEU A 77 -4.46 -35.73 31.30
CA LEU A 77 -3.41 -34.73 31.40
C LEU A 77 -2.10 -35.33 30.88
N ALA A 78 -1.85 -35.19 29.58
CA ALA A 78 -0.52 -35.32 29.01
C ALA A 78 0.15 -33.94 28.99
N GLU A 79 1.20 -33.77 29.79
CA GLU A 79 2.08 -32.60 29.80
C GLU A 79 2.68 -32.36 28.39
N PRO A 80 2.44 -31.21 27.73
CA PRO A 80 3.14 -30.87 26.51
C PRO A 80 4.35 -29.98 26.82
N LYS A 81 5.54 -30.54 26.55
CA LYS A 81 6.70 -29.88 25.93
C LYS A 81 6.91 -28.39 26.27
N GLU A 82 7.63 -28.12 27.36
CA GLU A 82 8.21 -26.80 27.62
C GLU A 82 9.39 -26.47 26.67
N GLU A 83 9.98 -27.46 25.97
CA GLU A 83 11.12 -27.24 25.07
C GLU A 83 10.79 -26.48 23.76
N SER A 84 9.53 -26.39 23.32
CA SER A 84 9.22 -25.69 22.06
C SER A 84 8.97 -24.19 22.23
N LEU A 85 8.83 -23.70 23.46
CA LEU A 85 8.58 -22.28 23.76
C LEU A 85 9.87 -21.49 23.98
N GLU A 86 10.94 -22.12 24.46
CA GLU A 86 12.26 -21.48 24.59
C GLU A 86 12.90 -21.24 23.21
N GLU A 87 12.69 -22.13 22.24
CA GLU A 87 13.22 -21.96 20.89
C GLU A 87 12.52 -20.83 20.11
N GLU A 88 11.21 -20.60 20.35
CA GLU A 88 10.45 -19.49 19.74
C GLU A 88 10.83 -18.11 20.34
N LEU A 89 11.36 -18.09 21.57
CA LEU A 89 11.85 -16.86 22.23
C LEU A 89 13.22 -16.42 21.74
N ALA A 90 14.12 -17.34 21.38
CA ALA A 90 15.47 -17.02 20.92
C ALA A 90 15.51 -16.28 19.57
N TRP A 91 14.56 -16.57 18.66
CA TRP A 91 14.48 -15.86 17.37
C TRP A 91 13.87 -14.47 17.44
N LYS A 92 13.21 -14.16 18.56
CA LYS A 92 12.63 -12.83 18.80
C LYS A 92 13.69 -11.83 19.26
N GLU A 93 14.75 -12.30 19.91
CA GLU A 93 15.87 -11.46 20.35
C GLU A 93 16.76 -11.03 19.17
N GLU A 94 17.00 -11.88 18.16
CA GLU A 94 17.77 -11.48 16.96
C GLU A 94 17.06 -10.41 16.12
N ASP A 95 15.72 -10.44 16.02
CA ASP A 95 14.92 -9.43 15.30
C ASP A 95 14.83 -8.09 16.06
N ASP A 96 14.93 -8.10 17.40
CA ASP A 96 14.89 -6.89 18.24
C ASP A 96 16.29 -6.23 18.37
N GLU A 97 17.40 -6.98 18.30
CA GLU A 97 18.77 -6.43 18.23
C GLU A 97 19.04 -5.71 16.89
N GLU A 98 18.66 -6.29 15.73
CA GLU A 98 18.83 -5.62 14.42
C GLU A 98 18.01 -4.31 14.34
N LYS A 99 16.89 -4.22 15.07
CA LYS A 99 16.04 -3.02 15.10
C LYS A 99 16.61 -1.89 15.98
N GLN A 100 17.40 -2.22 17.00
CA GLN A 100 18.11 -1.22 17.79
C GLN A 100 19.32 -0.64 17.04
N GLU A 101 20.03 -1.44 16.25
CA GLU A 101 21.17 -0.93 15.46
C GLU A 101 20.71 0.01 14.32
N GLU A 102 19.56 -0.24 13.67
CA GLU A 102 19.00 0.69 12.66
C GLU A 102 18.49 2.02 13.28
N GLU A 103 17.94 2.01 14.50
CA GLU A 103 17.50 3.24 15.18
C GLU A 103 18.69 4.08 15.71
N GLU A 104 19.80 3.45 16.15
CA GLU A 104 21.00 4.20 16.58
C GLU A 104 21.74 4.87 15.40
N GLU A 105 21.80 4.24 14.22
CA GLU A 105 22.40 4.89 13.03
C GLU A 105 21.56 6.07 12.51
N GLU A 106 20.24 6.06 12.67
CA GLU A 106 19.38 7.20 12.28
C GLU A 106 19.49 8.38 13.25
N GLU A 107 19.66 8.17 14.57
CA GLU A 107 19.77 9.27 15.54
C GLU A 107 21.13 9.99 15.47
N GLU A 108 22.24 9.30 15.16
CA GLU A 108 23.55 9.95 15.01
C GLU A 108 23.63 10.89 13.79
N GLY A 109 22.81 10.64 12.76
CA GLY A 109 22.74 11.48 11.56
C GLY A 109 22.05 12.83 11.76
N ILE A 110 21.19 12.98 12.77
CA ILE A 110 20.35 14.17 12.96
C ILE A 110 21.00 15.19 13.91
N TYR A 111 21.87 14.74 14.83
CA TYR A 111 22.45 15.62 15.84
C TYR A 111 23.62 16.50 15.36
N SER A 112 24.11 16.30 14.13
CA SER A 112 25.25 17.07 13.57
C SER A 112 24.87 18.32 12.77
N GLN A 113 23.59 18.70 12.69
CA GLN A 113 23.17 19.90 11.95
C GLN A 113 22.14 20.76 12.70
N SER A 114 22.50 21.38 13.83
CA SER A 114 21.73 22.53 14.35
C SER A 114 22.47 23.33 15.40
N THR A 115 23.41 24.19 15.00
CA THR A 115 23.70 25.45 15.70
C THR A 115 24.28 26.49 14.75
N ALA A 116 23.41 27.28 14.09
CA ALA A 116 23.74 28.63 13.67
C ALA A 116 22.47 29.45 13.45
N ALA A 117 22.12 30.24 14.47
CA ALA A 117 21.16 31.33 14.33
C ALA A 117 21.80 32.48 13.52
N GLY A 118 21.07 33.03 12.56
CA GLY A 118 21.52 34.19 11.79
C GLY A 118 20.41 34.80 10.96
N THR A 119 19.83 35.89 11.47
CA THR A 119 18.92 36.79 10.76
C THR A 119 19.59 37.39 9.51
N SER A 120 18.99 37.28 8.33
CA SER A 120 19.12 38.33 7.30
C SER A 120 18.11 38.21 6.17
N THR A 121 17.83 39.37 5.58
CA THR A 121 16.78 39.74 4.65
C THR A 121 17.30 39.68 3.20
N SER A 122 16.38 39.37 2.28
CA SER A 122 16.36 39.86 0.88
C SER A 122 17.30 39.27 -0.19
N ALA A 123 16.70 39.15 -1.38
CA ALA A 123 17.28 39.20 -2.73
C ALA A 123 17.70 37.89 -3.42
N SER A 124 16.85 37.51 -4.38
CA SER A 124 17.14 37.10 -5.76
C SER A 124 18.59 36.78 -6.15
N GLN A 125 18.83 35.60 -6.72
CA GLN A 125 19.30 35.37 -8.11
C GLN A 125 20.02 34.01 -8.27
N SER A 126 19.92 33.50 -9.50
CA SER A 126 20.86 32.61 -10.19
C SER A 126 20.91 31.12 -9.85
N LEU A 127 20.17 30.38 -10.69
CA LEU A 127 20.61 29.15 -11.34
C LEU A 127 22.13 29.12 -11.56
N SER A 128 22.81 28.18 -10.91
CA SER A 128 24.16 27.75 -11.28
C SER A 128 24.18 26.23 -11.29
N GLN A 129 24.48 25.68 -12.47
CA GLN A 129 24.80 24.28 -12.70
C GLN A 129 25.92 23.85 -11.76
N ALA A 130 25.65 22.88 -10.89
CA ALA A 130 26.69 22.14 -10.20
C ALA A 130 27.27 21.11 -11.19
N SER A 131 28.40 21.48 -11.80
CA SER A 131 29.28 20.56 -12.49
C SER A 131 29.93 19.64 -11.47
N TRP A 132 29.56 18.35 -11.50
CA TRP A 132 30.29 17.30 -10.80
C TRP A 132 31.67 17.15 -11.47
N GLN A 133 32.70 17.70 -10.85
CA GLN A 133 34.08 17.29 -11.13
C GLN A 133 34.44 16.10 -10.24
N PRO A 134 35.07 15.05 -10.78
CA PRO A 134 35.56 13.95 -9.96
C PRO A 134 36.75 14.42 -9.14
N LEU A 135 36.67 14.21 -7.83
CA LEU A 135 37.73 14.44 -6.87
C LEU A 135 38.84 13.40 -7.11
N SER A 136 39.80 13.72 -7.96
CA SER A 136 41.08 13.01 -8.02
C SER A 136 41.90 13.40 -6.80
N GLN A 137 41.77 12.64 -5.72
CA GLN A 137 42.67 12.68 -4.58
C GLN A 137 43.89 11.82 -4.89
N ASP A 138 44.99 12.49 -5.21
CA ASP A 138 46.34 11.95 -5.12
C ASP A 138 46.62 11.58 -3.66
N LEU A 139 46.69 10.28 -3.39
CA LEU A 139 47.22 9.70 -2.15
C LEU A 139 48.57 9.06 -2.45
N GLU A 140 49.59 9.92 -2.58
CA GLU A 140 50.97 9.53 -2.36
C GLU A 140 51.29 9.60 -0.85
N ALA A 141 52.10 8.64 -0.39
CA ALA A 141 52.57 8.40 0.98
C ALA A 141 51.57 7.61 1.86
N THR A 142 51.85 6.36 2.25
CA THR A 142 53.04 6.03 3.04
C THR A 142 53.39 4.55 2.86
N ALA A 143 54.56 4.29 2.27
CA ALA A 143 55.16 2.97 2.16
C ALA A 143 55.73 2.55 3.52
N HIS A 144 54.88 2.00 4.39
CA HIS A 144 55.32 1.12 5.46
C HIS A 144 54.74 -0.27 5.19
N GLY A 145 55.62 -1.15 4.70
CA GLY A 145 55.33 -2.55 4.40
C GLY A 145 54.92 -3.32 5.65
N LEU A 146 53.63 -3.26 5.96
CA LEU A 146 52.91 -4.42 6.47
C LEU A 146 52.53 -5.24 5.24
N GLU A 147 53.39 -6.19 4.88
CA GLU A 147 52.95 -7.39 4.18
C GLU A 147 51.90 -8.04 5.11
N LEU A 148 50.63 -7.63 4.97
CA LEU A 148 49.53 -8.51 5.30
C LEU A 148 49.77 -9.71 4.41
N ALA A 149 50.33 -10.77 5.00
CA ALA A 149 50.39 -12.07 4.38
C ALA A 149 49.00 -12.33 3.81
N ASP A 150 48.91 -12.41 2.47
CA ASP A 150 47.74 -12.84 1.76
C ASP A 150 47.25 -14.12 2.44
N ALA A 151 46.25 -13.98 3.29
CA ALA A 151 45.63 -15.11 3.98
C ALA A 151 44.95 -15.90 2.88
N ALA A 152 45.71 -16.86 2.34
CA ALA A 152 45.31 -17.67 1.23
C ALA A 152 43.97 -18.33 1.55
N GLY A 153 42.92 -17.89 0.85
CA GLY A 153 41.74 -18.72 0.64
C GLY A 153 40.45 -18.32 1.32
N MET A 154 40.30 -17.12 1.89
CA MET A 154 38.95 -16.61 2.19
C MET A 154 38.36 -15.97 0.91
N GLN A 155 37.95 -16.81 -0.05
CA GLN A 155 37.12 -16.31 -1.15
C GLN A 155 35.83 -15.76 -0.54
N GLU A 156 35.60 -14.45 -0.70
CA GLU A 156 34.32 -13.88 -0.33
C GLU A 156 33.21 -14.68 -1.02
N PRO A 157 32.18 -15.13 -0.29
CA PRO A 157 31.04 -15.80 -0.91
C PRO A 157 30.45 -14.84 -1.93
N ARG A 158 30.48 -15.19 -3.22
CA ARG A 158 29.94 -14.34 -4.31
C ARG A 158 28.63 -14.88 -4.87
N GLY A 159 28.21 -16.07 -4.41
CA GLY A 159 27.02 -16.71 -4.94
C GLY A 159 25.72 -16.04 -4.47
N GLY A 160 24.76 -15.95 -5.37
CA GLY A 160 23.40 -15.44 -5.15
C GLY A 160 22.33 -16.46 -5.54
N PHE A 161 21.12 -16.00 -5.79
CA PHE A 161 19.97 -16.81 -6.23
C PHE A 161 20.25 -17.52 -7.56
N ALA A 162 21.05 -16.92 -8.44
CA ALA A 162 21.44 -17.52 -9.71
C ALA A 162 22.18 -18.86 -9.53
N ASP A 163 22.92 -19.03 -8.43
CA ASP A 163 23.74 -20.21 -8.14
C ASP A 163 22.98 -21.37 -7.49
N LEU A 164 21.70 -21.15 -7.13
CA LEU A 164 20.84 -22.22 -6.64
C LEU A 164 20.51 -23.22 -7.74
N SER A 165 20.34 -24.49 -7.33
CA SER A 165 19.79 -25.54 -8.19
C SER A 165 18.36 -25.20 -8.64
N PRO A 166 17.90 -25.74 -9.79
CA PRO A 166 16.54 -25.50 -10.27
C PRO A 166 15.48 -25.97 -9.26
N GLU A 167 15.69 -27.08 -8.54
CA GLU A 167 14.72 -27.55 -7.54
C GLU A 167 14.62 -26.58 -6.36
N GLU A 168 15.76 -26.06 -5.88
CA GLU A 168 15.79 -25.04 -4.81
C GLU A 168 15.06 -23.76 -5.22
N LYS A 169 15.27 -23.30 -6.47
CA LYS A 169 14.56 -22.15 -7.03
C LYS A 169 13.05 -22.42 -7.10
N GLU A 170 12.65 -23.61 -7.53
CA GLU A 170 11.24 -23.98 -7.61
C GLU A 170 10.57 -23.98 -6.23
N ILE A 171 11.23 -24.53 -5.21
CA ILE A 171 10.73 -24.54 -3.82
C ILE A 171 10.52 -23.10 -3.33
N LEU A 172 11.50 -22.22 -3.50
CA LEU A 172 11.38 -20.81 -3.11
C LEU A 172 10.25 -20.09 -3.85
N LEU A 173 10.17 -20.30 -5.17
CA LEU A 173 9.20 -19.64 -6.03
C LEU A 173 7.83 -20.31 -6.04
N THR A 174 7.62 -21.40 -5.29
CA THR A 174 6.30 -22.03 -5.16
C THR A 174 5.35 -21.06 -4.49
N VAL A 175 4.29 -20.68 -5.20
CA VAL A 175 3.25 -19.78 -4.69
C VAL A 175 2.29 -20.64 -3.88
N SER A 176 2.30 -20.48 -2.56
CA SER A 176 1.38 -21.18 -1.68
C SER A 176 -0.04 -20.67 -1.83
N GLU A 177 -1.03 -21.51 -1.50
CA GLU A 177 -2.43 -21.10 -1.49
C GLU A 177 -2.68 -19.93 -0.52
N SER A 178 -1.98 -19.90 0.61
CA SER A 178 -2.02 -18.78 1.57
C SER A 178 -1.62 -17.48 0.88
N LEU A 179 -0.53 -17.49 0.10
CA LEU A 179 -0.08 -16.30 -0.61
C LEU A 179 -1.08 -15.85 -1.70
N THR A 180 -1.70 -16.79 -2.42
CA THR A 180 -2.75 -16.43 -3.39
C THR A 180 -3.98 -15.80 -2.72
N LYS A 181 -4.33 -16.22 -1.51
CA LYS A 181 -5.43 -15.63 -0.73
C LYS A 181 -5.14 -14.21 -0.23
N GLU A 182 -3.88 -13.78 -0.27
CA GLU A 182 -3.41 -12.41 0.08
C GLU A 182 -3.27 -11.49 -1.14
N ILE A 183 -3.48 -12.03 -2.35
CA ILE A 183 -3.57 -11.20 -3.57
C ILE A 183 -4.82 -10.32 -3.45
N GLY A 184 -4.63 -9.06 -3.83
CA GLY A 184 -5.62 -8.02 -3.69
C GLY A 184 -5.73 -7.47 -2.27
N MET A 185 -6.50 -6.40 -2.13
CA MET A 185 -6.79 -5.77 -0.85
C MET A 185 -8.21 -6.09 -0.42
N LYS A 186 -8.35 -7.00 0.55
CA LYS A 186 -9.68 -7.44 1.01
C LYS A 186 -10.57 -6.31 1.50
N ALA A 187 -9.99 -5.45 2.32
CA ALA A 187 -10.65 -4.27 2.84
C ALA A 187 -11.11 -3.28 1.75
N PHE A 188 -10.50 -3.28 0.55
CA PHE A 188 -10.88 -2.37 -0.53
C PHE A 188 -12.17 -2.78 -1.23
N TYR A 189 -12.43 -4.07 -1.40
CA TYR A 189 -13.63 -4.53 -2.10
C TYR A 189 -14.83 -4.73 -1.16
N THR A 190 -14.60 -4.99 0.13
CA THR A 190 -15.67 -4.93 1.15
C THR A 190 -15.85 -3.53 1.71
N PHE A 191 -15.22 -2.52 1.09
CA PHE A 191 -15.31 -1.15 1.55
C PHE A 191 -16.73 -0.61 1.35
N ASP A 192 -17.53 -0.74 2.41
CA ASP A 192 -18.71 0.07 2.58
C ASP A 192 -18.31 1.34 3.34
N VAL A 193 -18.40 2.44 2.61
CA VAL A 193 -18.15 3.82 3.04
C VAL A 193 -18.81 4.14 4.38
N ARG A 194 -19.95 3.50 4.67
CA ARG A 194 -20.78 3.75 5.85
C ARG A 194 -20.34 2.96 7.07
N THR A 195 -19.69 1.82 6.90
CA THR A 195 -19.38 0.87 7.98
C THR A 195 -17.89 0.72 8.24
N CYS A 196 -17.04 1.22 7.34
CA CYS A 196 -15.59 1.17 7.52
C CYS A 196 -15.16 1.96 8.77
N ARG A 197 -14.69 1.22 9.79
CA ARG A 197 -14.09 1.76 11.01
C ARG A 197 -12.58 1.99 10.87
N GLU A 198 -12.00 1.54 9.77
CA GLU A 198 -10.57 1.59 9.55
C GLU A 198 -10.11 3.00 9.20
N ASP A 199 -8.84 3.28 9.49
CA ASP A 199 -8.22 4.54 9.12
C ASP A 199 -8.03 4.57 7.60
N LEU A 200 -8.87 5.34 6.91
CA LEU A 200 -8.85 5.44 5.44
C LEU A 200 -7.48 5.89 4.92
N LYS A 201 -6.71 6.67 5.70
CA LYS A 201 -5.37 7.07 5.30
C LYS A 201 -4.42 5.87 5.27
N LYS A 202 -4.52 4.97 6.25
CA LYS A 202 -3.72 3.73 6.27
C LYS A 202 -4.07 2.83 5.10
N LEU A 203 -5.35 2.71 4.75
CA LEU A 203 -5.78 1.93 3.58
C LEU A 203 -5.19 2.47 2.28
N VAL A 204 -5.28 3.79 2.06
CA VAL A 204 -4.68 4.45 0.89
C VAL A 204 -3.16 4.27 0.88
N HIS A 205 -2.50 4.43 2.03
CA HIS A 205 -1.07 4.20 2.16
C HIS A 205 -0.69 2.74 1.81
N THR A 206 -1.42 1.76 2.34
CA THR A 206 -1.18 0.33 2.02
C THR A 206 -1.41 0.04 0.54
N PHE A 207 -2.40 0.66 -0.09
CA PHE A 207 -2.60 0.56 -1.53
C PHE A 207 -1.37 1.04 -2.29
N PHE A 208 -0.89 2.25 -2.03
CA PHE A 208 0.25 2.79 -2.76
C PHE A 208 1.56 2.08 -2.43
N SER A 209 1.78 1.69 -1.18
CA SER A 209 2.93 0.89 -0.78
C SER A 209 2.98 -0.44 -1.55
N ARG A 210 1.84 -1.13 -1.71
CA ARG A 210 1.76 -2.37 -2.50
C ARG A 210 1.88 -2.10 -4.01
N TYR A 211 1.25 -1.04 -4.50
CA TYR A 211 1.20 -0.72 -5.93
C TYR A 211 2.52 -0.18 -6.47
N ARG A 212 3.27 0.59 -5.68
CA ARG A 212 4.60 1.12 -6.06
C ARG A 212 5.74 0.18 -5.67
N GLN A 213 5.54 -0.68 -4.68
CA GLN A 213 6.60 -1.45 -4.01
C GLN A 213 7.69 -0.58 -3.38
N THR A 214 7.35 0.64 -2.96
CA THR A 214 8.26 1.55 -2.27
C THR A 214 7.78 1.79 -0.84
N GLU A 215 8.74 1.91 0.07
CA GLU A 215 8.48 2.21 1.49
C GLU A 215 8.39 3.72 1.75
N SER A 216 8.76 4.55 0.76
CA SER A 216 8.67 6.01 0.87
C SER A 216 7.22 6.49 1.01
N GLU A 217 6.93 7.19 2.10
CA GLU A 217 5.69 7.94 2.25
C GLU A 217 5.67 9.11 1.26
N ASP A 218 4.87 9.04 0.19
CA ASP A 218 4.64 10.25 -0.59
C ASP A 218 3.77 11.21 0.23
N ARG A 219 4.07 12.51 0.10
CA ARG A 219 3.15 13.55 0.52
C ARG A 219 2.01 13.63 -0.49
N TYR A 220 0.96 12.84 -0.25
CA TYR A 220 -0.16 12.75 -1.17
C TYR A 220 -1.18 13.89 -1.07
N PHE A 221 -1.14 14.73 -0.04
CA PHE A 221 -2.25 15.66 0.25
C PHE A 221 -1.88 17.12 0.07
N ASP A 222 -2.56 17.77 -0.87
CA ASP A 222 -2.59 19.23 -1.00
C ASP A 222 -3.86 19.77 -0.33
N THR A 223 -3.69 20.54 0.74
CA THR A 223 -4.83 21.09 1.50
C THR A 223 -4.91 22.60 1.36
N GLU A 224 -6.05 23.08 0.91
CA GLU A 224 -6.36 24.51 0.80
C GLU A 224 -7.41 24.92 1.85
N ALA A 225 -7.30 26.15 2.33
CA ALA A 225 -8.30 26.76 3.21
C ALA A 225 -9.28 27.59 2.38
N ILE A 226 -10.58 27.31 2.55
CA ILE A 226 -11.67 27.97 1.82
C ILE A 226 -12.59 28.64 2.83
N TYR A 227 -13.03 29.87 2.56
CA TYR A 227 -14.06 30.54 3.36
C TYR A 227 -15.44 30.31 2.74
N GLN A 228 -16.33 29.62 3.45
CA GLN A 228 -17.71 29.36 3.04
C GLN A 228 -18.66 29.72 4.19
N ASN A 229 -19.72 30.48 3.90
CA ASN A 229 -20.72 30.89 4.90
C ASN A 229 -20.10 31.54 6.16
N ASN A 230 -19.13 32.44 5.97
CA ASN A 230 -18.36 33.09 7.04
C ASN A 230 -17.60 32.12 7.97
N GLN A 231 -17.38 30.88 7.54
CA GLN A 231 -16.63 29.87 8.28
C GLN A 231 -15.43 29.40 7.45
N ARG A 232 -14.26 29.30 8.09
CA ARG A 232 -13.08 28.70 7.49
C ARG A 232 -13.27 27.18 7.42
N ARG A 233 -13.10 26.62 6.22
CA ARG A 233 -13.14 25.19 5.91
C ARG A 233 -11.85 24.80 5.20
N PHE A 234 -11.60 23.50 5.13
CA PHE A 234 -10.46 22.91 4.46
C PHE A 234 -10.95 21.96 3.39
N ALA A 235 -10.42 22.08 2.18
CA ALA A 235 -10.56 21.05 1.14
C ALA A 235 -9.19 20.43 0.93
N SER A 236 -9.14 19.11 0.80
CA SER A 236 -7.91 18.38 0.55
C SER A 236 -8.02 17.64 -0.77
N THR A 237 -6.93 17.64 -1.52
CA THR A 237 -6.79 16.91 -2.78
C THR A 237 -5.72 15.85 -2.56
N LEU A 238 -6.10 14.60 -2.78
CA LEU A 238 -5.21 13.45 -2.81
C LEU A 238 -4.62 13.34 -4.21
N THR A 239 -3.36 13.74 -4.35
CA THR A 239 -2.59 13.69 -5.61
C THR A 239 -1.87 12.35 -5.68
N THR A 240 -2.04 11.61 -6.78
CA THR A 240 -1.54 10.24 -6.92
C THR A 240 -0.65 10.13 -8.17
N PRO A 241 0.60 10.64 -8.14
CA PRO A 241 1.49 10.63 -9.31
C PRO A 241 1.68 9.23 -9.89
N SER A 242 1.85 8.24 -9.01
CA SER A 242 2.05 6.83 -9.35
C SER A 242 0.80 6.12 -9.88
N PHE A 243 -0.39 6.74 -9.78
CA PHE A 243 -1.66 6.17 -10.24
C PHE A 243 -2.28 7.09 -11.29
N TYR A 244 -1.74 6.99 -12.51
CA TYR A 244 -2.17 7.74 -13.69
C TYR A 244 -2.15 9.28 -13.52
N GLN A 245 -1.30 9.79 -12.61
CA GLN A 245 -1.24 11.22 -12.27
C GLN A 245 -2.61 11.82 -11.92
N ARG A 246 -3.51 11.00 -11.36
CA ARG A 246 -4.87 11.44 -10.99
C ARG A 246 -4.85 12.25 -9.70
N SER A 247 -5.94 12.97 -9.48
CA SER A 247 -6.17 13.71 -8.25
C SER A 247 -7.61 13.53 -7.77
N PHE A 248 -7.78 13.36 -6.47
CA PHE A 248 -9.06 13.05 -5.84
C PHE A 248 -9.36 14.11 -4.78
N ARG A 249 -10.27 15.03 -5.10
CA ARG A 249 -10.62 16.14 -4.20
C ARG A 249 -11.76 15.74 -3.26
N GLY A 250 -11.51 15.84 -1.96
CA GLY A 250 -12.51 15.62 -0.93
C GLY A 250 -13.47 16.79 -0.76
N HIS A 251 -14.52 16.58 0.04
CA HIS A 251 -15.48 17.62 0.40
C HIS A 251 -14.86 18.63 1.38
N PRO A 252 -15.28 19.91 1.34
CA PRO A 252 -14.83 20.91 2.32
C PRO A 252 -15.29 20.57 3.75
N MET A 253 -14.34 20.39 4.66
CA MET A 253 -14.57 20.03 6.07
C MET A 253 -14.11 21.13 7.03
N LEU A 254 -14.55 21.08 8.29
CA LEU A 254 -14.13 22.03 9.32
C LEU A 254 -12.69 21.82 9.79
N LEU A 255 -12.21 20.57 9.72
CA LEU A 255 -10.88 20.17 10.15
C LEU A 255 -10.08 19.64 8.97
N ARG A 256 -8.78 19.94 8.93
CA ARG A 256 -7.85 19.45 7.90
C ARG A 256 -7.84 17.92 7.82
N SER A 257 -7.74 17.22 8.95
CA SER A 257 -7.72 15.75 8.98
C SER A 257 -8.97 15.14 8.36
N MET A 258 -10.15 15.73 8.61
CA MET A 258 -11.41 15.27 8.00
C MET A 258 -11.47 15.55 6.50
N ALA A 259 -10.89 16.66 6.03
CA ALA A 259 -10.79 16.95 4.60
C ALA A 259 -9.91 15.92 3.88
N GLU A 260 -8.76 15.57 4.47
CA GLU A 260 -7.87 14.52 3.96
C GLU A 260 -8.59 13.15 3.95
N THR A 261 -9.27 12.77 5.04
CA THR A 261 -10.09 11.55 5.08
C THR A 261 -11.20 11.56 4.00
N SER A 262 -11.79 12.71 3.72
CA SER A 262 -12.77 12.83 2.63
C SER A 262 -12.15 12.65 1.25
N ALA A 263 -10.90 13.09 1.03
CA ALA A 263 -10.17 12.84 -0.21
C ALA A 263 -9.84 11.36 -0.36
N CYS A 264 -9.38 10.69 0.71
CA CYS A 264 -9.18 9.23 0.73
C CYS A 264 -10.45 8.49 0.35
N ARG A 265 -11.60 8.86 0.93
CA ARG A 265 -12.89 8.24 0.61
C ARG A 265 -13.22 8.34 -0.88
N THR A 266 -12.97 9.50 -1.49
CA THR A 266 -13.22 9.73 -2.92
C THR A 266 -12.35 8.79 -3.78
N PHE A 267 -11.08 8.59 -3.40
CA PHE A 267 -10.20 7.61 -4.04
C PHE A 267 -10.67 6.16 -3.85
N LEU A 268 -11.11 5.78 -2.64
CA LEU A 268 -11.60 4.43 -2.36
C LEU A 268 -12.94 4.11 -3.05
N GLU A 269 -13.69 5.14 -3.43
CA GLU A 269 -14.93 5.02 -4.22
C GLU A 269 -14.66 4.95 -5.73
N ASP A 270 -13.46 5.31 -6.18
CA ASP A 270 -13.08 5.29 -7.59
C ASP A 270 -13.09 3.87 -8.16
N THR A 271 -13.68 3.72 -9.34
CA THR A 271 -13.83 2.42 -10.02
C THR A 271 -12.48 1.81 -10.39
N ASP A 272 -11.58 2.62 -10.95
CA ASP A 272 -10.28 2.14 -11.42
C ASP A 272 -9.41 1.74 -10.23
N ALA A 273 -9.42 2.54 -9.15
CA ALA A 273 -8.70 2.20 -7.92
C ALA A 273 -9.21 0.88 -7.33
N ARG A 274 -10.53 0.64 -7.33
CA ARG A 274 -11.12 -0.62 -6.88
C ARG A 274 -10.74 -1.80 -7.76
N GLU A 275 -10.74 -1.64 -9.08
CA GLU A 275 -10.33 -2.69 -10.01
C GLU A 275 -8.87 -3.07 -9.80
N VAL A 276 -7.98 -2.06 -9.72
CA VAL A 276 -6.54 -2.29 -9.47
C VAL A 276 -6.32 -2.94 -8.10
N SER A 277 -7.08 -2.54 -7.08
CA SER A 277 -6.94 -3.08 -5.72
C SER A 277 -7.14 -4.59 -5.63
N ARG A 278 -7.91 -5.19 -6.56
CA ARG A 278 -8.16 -6.65 -6.62
C ARG A 278 -6.92 -7.42 -7.08
N TRP A 279 -6.05 -6.77 -7.83
CA TRP A 279 -4.87 -7.37 -8.45
C TRP A 279 -3.58 -6.89 -7.79
N LEU A 280 -3.62 -6.24 -6.63
CA LEU A 280 -2.40 -5.83 -5.95
C LEU A 280 -1.62 -7.05 -5.44
N PRO A 281 -0.28 -7.10 -5.63
CA PRO A 281 0.52 -8.18 -5.06
C PRO A 281 0.49 -8.10 -3.54
N PRO A 282 0.69 -9.21 -2.81
CA PRO A 282 0.75 -9.22 -1.34
C PRO A 282 1.76 -8.20 -0.79
N PRO A 283 1.59 -7.73 0.46
CA PRO A 283 2.55 -6.84 1.09
C PRO A 283 3.96 -7.45 1.11
N SER A 284 4.99 -6.62 0.93
CA SER A 284 6.40 -7.07 0.92
C SER A 284 6.79 -7.87 2.17
N ARG A 285 6.27 -7.48 3.34
CA ARG A 285 6.47 -8.21 4.61
C ARG A 285 5.92 -9.63 4.58
N VAL A 286 4.79 -9.86 3.89
CA VAL A 286 4.20 -11.20 3.72
C VAL A 286 5.08 -12.04 2.80
N LEU A 287 5.57 -11.46 1.70
CA LEU A 287 6.51 -12.14 0.80
C LEU A 287 7.81 -12.52 1.51
N ARG A 288 8.38 -11.60 2.30
CA ARG A 288 9.58 -11.87 3.11
C ARG A 288 9.35 -13.04 4.06
N ARG A 289 8.24 -13.02 4.81
CA ARG A 289 7.89 -14.10 5.76
C ARG A 289 7.73 -15.45 5.06
N GLU A 290 7.03 -15.48 3.92
CA GLU A 290 6.81 -16.70 3.15
C GLU A 290 8.14 -17.30 2.66
N ILE A 291 9.06 -16.45 2.18
CA ILE A 291 10.39 -16.90 1.77
C ILE A 291 11.18 -17.39 2.98
N LEU A 292 11.23 -16.61 4.07
CA LEU A 292 11.97 -16.98 5.29
C LEU A 292 11.48 -18.30 5.89
N ALA A 293 10.17 -18.56 5.87
CA ALA A 293 9.60 -19.82 6.35
C ALA A 293 10.09 -21.05 5.58
N LYS A 294 10.60 -20.88 4.36
CA LYS A 294 11.20 -21.95 3.55
C LYS A 294 12.71 -22.12 3.80
N PHE A 295 13.34 -21.17 4.49
CA PHE A 295 14.76 -21.23 4.82
C PHE A 295 14.99 -22.00 6.12
N ASN A 296 15.11 -23.32 6.01
CA ASN A 296 15.56 -24.16 7.13
C ASN A 296 17.02 -23.84 7.50
N LYS A 297 17.36 -24.00 8.79
CA LYS A 297 18.73 -23.78 9.30
C LYS A 297 19.78 -24.58 8.53
N ASP A 298 19.54 -25.87 8.36
CA ASP A 298 20.42 -26.77 7.61
C ASP A 298 20.66 -26.29 6.17
N TRP A 299 19.63 -25.71 5.55
CA TRP A 299 19.72 -25.23 4.19
C TRP A 299 20.51 -23.91 4.10
N LYS A 300 20.35 -23.01 5.08
CA LYS A 300 21.21 -21.82 5.24
C LYS A 300 22.68 -22.22 5.39
N GLU A 301 22.98 -23.18 6.25
CA GLU A 301 24.34 -23.69 6.46
C GLU A 301 24.91 -24.32 5.17
N ALA A 302 24.11 -25.12 4.46
CA ALA A 302 24.50 -25.70 3.18
C ALA A 302 24.74 -24.65 2.08
N MET A 303 24.01 -23.53 2.09
CA MET A 303 24.28 -22.39 1.19
C MET A 303 25.61 -21.71 1.54
N ILE A 304 25.87 -21.46 2.82
CA ILE A 304 27.10 -20.84 3.29
C ILE A 304 28.31 -21.71 2.93
N GLN A 305 28.22 -23.04 3.13
CA GLN A 305 29.27 -23.99 2.74
C GLN A 305 29.56 -23.99 1.23
N ARG A 306 28.56 -23.67 0.40
CA ARG A 306 28.71 -23.49 -1.05
C ARG A 306 29.22 -22.11 -1.45
N GLY A 307 29.45 -21.20 -0.50
CA GLY A 307 29.85 -19.82 -0.78
C GLY A 307 28.71 -18.94 -1.32
N ILE A 308 27.46 -19.30 -1.04
CA ILE A 308 26.26 -18.55 -1.41
C ILE A 308 25.79 -17.72 -0.22
N ARG A 309 25.44 -16.45 -0.43
CA ARG A 309 24.96 -15.55 0.64
C ARG A 309 23.44 -15.67 0.84
N PRO A 310 22.93 -16.21 1.96
CA PRO A 310 21.49 -16.38 2.15
C PRO A 310 20.70 -15.07 2.12
N LYS A 311 21.25 -13.98 2.68
CA LYS A 311 20.62 -12.64 2.64
C LYS A 311 20.39 -12.16 1.20
N LEU A 312 21.37 -12.36 0.30
CA LEU A 312 21.24 -11.98 -1.11
C LEU A 312 20.23 -12.87 -1.83
N VAL A 313 20.29 -14.19 -1.61
CA VAL A 313 19.32 -15.14 -2.16
C VAL A 313 17.89 -14.77 -1.75
N GLN A 314 17.67 -14.37 -0.49
CA GLN A 314 16.35 -13.95 -0.03
C GLN A 314 15.85 -12.72 -0.78
N GLN A 315 16.67 -11.68 -0.93
CA GLN A 315 16.31 -10.46 -1.66
C GLN A 315 15.95 -10.76 -3.12
N GLU A 316 16.79 -11.52 -3.80
CA GLU A 316 16.58 -11.92 -5.20
C GLU A 316 15.36 -12.86 -5.35
N ALA A 317 15.13 -13.76 -4.38
CA ALA A 317 13.95 -14.63 -4.36
C ALA A 317 12.64 -13.84 -4.18
N ILE A 318 12.63 -12.80 -3.34
CA ILE A 318 11.47 -11.91 -3.19
C ILE A 318 11.18 -11.19 -4.51
N GLN A 319 12.22 -10.69 -5.17
CA GLN A 319 12.08 -10.04 -6.47
C GLN A 319 11.54 -11.03 -7.52
N ALA A 320 12.13 -12.22 -7.64
CA ALA A 320 11.68 -13.26 -8.56
C ALA A 320 10.26 -13.74 -8.25
N LEU A 321 9.86 -13.84 -6.97
CA LEU A 321 8.50 -14.15 -6.57
C LEU A 321 7.52 -13.03 -6.95
N SER A 322 7.93 -11.77 -6.80
CA SER A 322 7.13 -10.62 -7.26
C SER A 322 6.93 -10.60 -8.78
N GLU A 323 7.94 -11.02 -9.55
CA GLU A 323 7.84 -11.23 -11.00
C GLU A 323 6.95 -12.42 -11.36
N LYS A 324 6.95 -13.48 -10.55
CA LYS A 324 5.99 -14.58 -10.74
C LYS A 324 4.55 -14.16 -10.43
N LEU A 325 4.35 -13.32 -9.41
CA LEU A 325 3.03 -12.74 -9.15
C LEU A 325 2.55 -11.83 -10.30
N ARG A 326 3.47 -11.17 -11.02
CA ARG A 326 3.17 -10.46 -12.28
C ARG A 326 2.54 -11.37 -13.31
N SER A 327 3.14 -12.53 -13.56
CA SER A 327 2.64 -13.46 -14.58
C SER A 327 1.28 -14.06 -14.21
N LEU A 328 0.90 -14.01 -12.93
CA LEU A 328 -0.43 -14.34 -12.42
C LEU A 328 -1.45 -13.20 -12.53
N GLY A 329 -1.07 -12.05 -13.10
CA GLY A 329 -1.98 -10.92 -13.34
C GLY A 329 -2.00 -9.87 -12.23
N CYS A 330 -1.08 -9.92 -11.26
CA CYS A 330 -0.95 -8.81 -10.32
C CYS A 330 -0.58 -7.51 -11.06
N ARG A 331 -1.01 -6.35 -10.55
CA ARG A 331 -0.74 -5.02 -11.12
C ARG A 331 0.18 -4.21 -10.22
N LEU A 332 1.13 -3.51 -10.84
CA LEU A 332 2.02 -2.55 -10.20
C LEU A 332 2.11 -1.26 -11.03
N ALA A 333 2.46 -0.16 -10.38
CA ALA A 333 2.66 1.15 -11.00
C ALA A 333 3.64 1.10 -12.17
N LEU A 334 4.78 0.42 -11.97
CA LEU A 334 5.81 0.24 -13.00
C LEU A 334 5.24 -0.41 -14.28
N TRP A 335 4.29 -1.33 -14.14
CA TRP A 335 3.74 -2.10 -15.27
C TRP A 335 2.59 -1.38 -15.95
N ASP A 336 1.88 -0.55 -15.22
CA ASP A 336 0.86 0.34 -15.77
C ASP A 336 1.48 1.57 -16.47
N GLY A 337 2.82 1.64 -16.56
CA GLY A 337 3.55 2.75 -17.18
C GLY A 337 3.61 4.02 -16.32
N ASN A 338 3.33 3.89 -15.02
CA ASN A 338 3.21 4.99 -14.07
C ASN A 338 4.43 5.10 -13.13
N ALA A 339 5.61 4.68 -13.60
CA ALA A 339 6.87 4.63 -12.83
C ALA A 339 7.39 6.02 -12.42
#